data_AF-X0VVY8-F1
#
_entry.id   AF-X0VVY8-F1
#
_cell.length_a   1.000
_cell.length_b   1.000
_cell.length_c   1.000
_cell.angle_alpha   90.00
_cell.angle_beta   90.00
_cell.angle_gamma   90.00
#
_symmetry.space_group_name_H-M   'P 1'
#
loop_
_entity.id
_entity.type
_entity.pdbx_description
1 polymer ?
#
loop_
_entity_poly.entity_id
_entity_poly.type
_entity_poly.pdbx_seq_one_letter_code
_entity_poly.pdbx_strand_id
1 'polypeptide(L)'
;TTTDPVTRAADSLTYVDTGNIVDLTGTAKADASTFWDTAADEVNVIARDVNGRILSSAAADPDTTIKAFDGTTTAVSPAGTNMNGAPQALKSDWGVDMAAYINAAGGTPVAYDGTMGTGVIGVGARGDTTKQWDGTVRKLELYSTEGE
;
A
#
# COMPACT_ATOMS: atom_id res chain seq x y z
N THR A 1 11.13 -37.90 -0.83
CA THR A 1 10.63 -36.66 -1.45
C THR A 1 10.75 -35.58 -0.41
N THR A 2 11.60 -34.59 -0.65
CA THR A 2 11.57 -33.34 0.13
C THR A 2 10.33 -32.59 -0.30
N THR A 3 9.37 -32.46 0.61
CA THR A 3 8.24 -31.55 0.42
C THR A 3 8.82 -30.17 0.64
N ASP A 4 9.25 -29.51 -0.43
CA ASP A 4 9.48 -28.07 -0.35
C ASP A 4 8.19 -27.46 0.18
N PRO A 5 8.22 -26.67 1.27
CA PRO A 5 7.03 -26.00 1.75
C PRO A 5 6.50 -25.16 0.60
N VAL A 6 5.29 -25.49 0.13
CA VAL A 6 4.58 -24.66 -0.84
C VAL A 6 4.32 -23.33 -0.14
N THR A 7 5.19 -22.35 -0.37
CA THR A 7 5.00 -20.99 0.12
C THR A 7 3.81 -20.45 -0.65
N ARG A 8 2.63 -20.39 -0.02
CA ARG A 8 1.48 -19.66 -0.56
C ARG A 8 1.75 -18.16 -0.47
N ALA A 9 2.73 -17.71 -1.23
CA ALA A 9 3.01 -16.33 -1.60
C ALA A 9 2.17 -15.93 -2.83
N ALA A 10 0.98 -16.53 -2.98
CA ALA A 10 0.24 -16.60 -4.25
C ALA A 10 -1.03 -15.73 -4.30
N ASP A 11 -1.32 -14.97 -3.24
CA ASP A 11 -2.48 -14.07 -3.23
C ASP A 11 -2.10 -12.64 -3.69
N SER A 12 -1.05 -12.53 -4.51
CA SER A 12 -0.71 -11.29 -5.21
C SER A 12 -1.43 -11.23 -6.56
N LEU A 13 -1.98 -10.07 -6.91
CA LEU A 13 -2.65 -9.84 -8.18
C LEU A 13 -2.03 -8.66 -8.90
N THR A 14 -1.66 -8.83 -10.17
CA THR A 14 -1.02 -7.78 -10.97
C THR A 14 -1.91 -7.32 -12.11
N TYR A 15 -1.98 -6.01 -12.31
CA TYR A 15 -2.69 -5.39 -13.43
C TYR A 15 -1.74 -4.51 -14.22
N VAL A 16 -1.74 -4.61 -15.56
CA VAL A 16 -0.95 -3.70 -16.40
C VAL A 16 -1.45 -2.27 -16.27
N ASP A 17 -2.77 -2.10 -16.21
CA ASP A 17 -3.44 -0.84 -15.97
C ASP A 17 -4.87 -1.13 -15.45
N THR A 18 -5.41 -0.21 -14.67
CA THR A 18 -6.82 -0.18 -14.26
C THR A 18 -7.59 0.97 -14.90
N GLY A 19 -6.90 1.94 -15.52
CA GLY A 19 -7.45 3.23 -15.96
C GLY A 19 -7.77 4.20 -14.82
N ASN A 20 -7.59 3.76 -13.56
CA ASN A 20 -7.98 4.51 -12.36
C ASN A 20 -6.77 5.06 -11.58
N ILE A 21 -5.53 4.69 -11.92
CA ILE A 21 -4.34 5.39 -11.43
C ILE A 21 -4.00 6.47 -12.44
N VAL A 22 -4.12 7.72 -12.02
CA VAL A 22 -3.64 8.88 -12.77
C VAL A 22 -2.60 9.57 -11.90
N ASP A 23 -1.48 9.97 -12.50
CA ASP A 23 -0.42 10.63 -11.76
C ASP A 23 -0.88 11.99 -11.21
N LEU A 24 -1.79 12.68 -11.88
CA LEU A 24 -2.25 14.00 -11.46
C LEU A 24 -3.01 13.99 -10.12
N THR A 25 -3.79 12.93 -9.85
CA THR A 25 -4.52 12.76 -8.59
C THR A 25 -5.11 11.36 -8.53
N GLY A 26 -5.37 10.88 -7.32
CA GLY A 26 -6.12 9.65 -7.11
C GLY A 26 -6.27 9.30 -5.65
N THR A 27 -6.94 8.17 -5.43
CA THR A 27 -7.20 7.62 -4.10
C THR A 27 -7.21 6.11 -4.17
N ALA A 28 -6.53 5.47 -3.23
CA ALA A 28 -6.63 4.04 -3.00
C ALA A 28 -7.18 3.78 -1.59
N LYS A 29 -8.10 2.82 -1.47
CA LYS A 29 -8.67 2.36 -0.20
C LYS A 29 -8.57 0.84 -0.14
N ALA A 30 -8.29 0.27 1.03
CA ALA A 30 -8.31 -1.17 1.23
C ALA A 30 -8.58 -1.49 2.71
N ASP A 31 -9.13 -2.68 2.99
CA ASP A 31 -9.02 -3.30 4.30
C ASP A 31 -7.81 -4.24 4.26
N ALA A 32 -6.83 -4.08 5.16
CA ALA A 32 -5.70 -5.01 5.25
C ALA A 32 -5.35 -5.42 6.68
N SER A 33 -4.96 -6.69 6.85
CA SER A 33 -4.36 -7.22 8.09
C SER A 33 -2.93 -7.66 7.82
N THR A 34 -2.15 -7.84 8.88
CA THR A 34 -0.79 -8.38 8.83
C THR A 34 -0.72 -9.69 9.62
N PHE A 35 0.37 -10.44 9.48
CA PHE A 35 0.77 -11.53 10.39
C PHE A 35 2.03 -11.20 11.20
N TRP A 36 2.38 -9.92 11.24
CA TRP A 36 3.55 -9.38 11.90
C TRP A 36 3.15 -8.18 12.76
N ASP A 37 3.84 -8.00 13.88
CA ASP A 37 3.75 -6.80 14.73
C ASP A 37 4.74 -5.70 14.27
N THR A 38 5.77 -6.09 13.53
CA THR A 38 6.77 -5.19 12.96
C THR A 38 7.25 -5.75 11.63
N ALA A 39 7.20 -4.93 10.59
CA ALA A 39 7.61 -5.36 9.26
C ALA A 39 9.13 -5.62 9.20
N ALA A 40 9.53 -6.79 8.68
CA ALA A 40 10.94 -7.15 8.56
C ALA A 40 11.65 -6.48 7.37
N ASP A 41 10.88 -6.06 6.37
CA ASP A 41 11.32 -5.42 5.12
C ASP A 41 10.15 -4.55 4.59
N GLU A 42 10.32 -3.90 3.45
CA GLU A 42 9.22 -3.30 2.70
C GLU A 42 8.18 -4.36 2.29
N VAL A 43 6.91 -4.05 2.56
CA VAL A 43 5.75 -4.86 2.17
C VAL A 43 4.64 -3.96 1.64
N ASN A 44 3.98 -4.38 0.56
CA ASN A 44 3.06 -3.50 -0.19
C ASN A 44 1.64 -4.07 -0.27
N VAL A 45 0.65 -3.33 0.22
CA VAL A 45 -0.78 -3.61 -0.03
C VAL A 45 -1.11 -3.34 -1.49
N ILE A 46 -0.68 -2.19 -2.00
CA ILE A 46 -0.75 -1.84 -3.41
C ILE A 46 0.43 -0.93 -3.78
N ALA A 47 1.14 -1.28 -4.84
CA ALA A 47 2.27 -0.51 -5.36
C ALA A 47 2.45 -0.76 -6.86
N ARG A 48 3.07 0.18 -7.57
CA ARG A 48 3.50 0.02 -8.96
C ARG A 48 4.94 -0.45 -9.02
N ASP A 49 5.87 0.42 -8.61
CA ASP A 49 7.30 0.15 -8.60
C ASP A 49 7.94 0.68 -7.30
N VAL A 50 9.28 0.77 -7.28
CA VAL A 50 10.04 1.27 -6.12
C VAL A 50 9.73 2.74 -5.80
N ASN A 51 9.26 3.50 -6.80
CA ASN A 51 8.91 4.92 -6.69
C ASN A 51 7.38 5.12 -6.57
N GLY A 52 6.58 4.06 -6.53
CA GLY A 52 5.14 4.17 -6.51
C GLY A 52 4.53 3.21 -5.51
N ARG A 53 4.65 3.51 -4.21
CA ARG A 53 4.13 2.64 -3.15
C ARG A 53 2.91 3.31 -2.53
N ILE A 54 1.73 2.96 -3.03
CA ILE A 54 0.48 3.66 -2.74
C ILE A 54 -0.02 3.36 -1.32
N LEU A 55 0.02 2.07 -0.92
CA LEU A 55 -0.21 1.64 0.46
C LEU A 55 0.84 0.60 0.82
N SER A 56 1.72 0.94 1.76
CA SER A 56 2.89 0.13 2.09
C SER A 56 3.32 0.28 3.55
N SER A 57 4.17 -0.64 3.97
CA SER A 57 4.93 -0.59 5.22
C SER A 57 6.41 -0.81 4.91
N ALA A 58 7.30 -0.16 5.64
CA ALA A 58 8.75 -0.28 5.50
C ALA A 58 9.35 -1.11 6.64
N ALA A 59 10.62 -1.50 6.50
CA ALA A 59 11.33 -2.21 7.57
C ALA A 59 11.25 -1.45 8.90
N ALA A 60 10.99 -2.19 9.98
CA ALA A 60 10.80 -1.70 11.35
C ALA A 60 9.53 -0.88 11.62
N ASP A 61 8.63 -0.72 10.64
CA ASP A 61 7.33 -0.11 10.91
C ASP A 61 6.45 -1.03 11.74
N PRO A 62 5.72 -0.48 12.73
CA PRO A 62 4.75 -1.25 13.50
C PRO A 62 3.51 -1.55 12.66
N ASP A 63 2.78 -2.59 13.05
CA ASP A 63 1.50 -2.99 12.45
C ASP A 63 0.34 -2.02 12.72
N THR A 64 0.63 -0.87 13.33
CA THR A 64 -0.31 0.23 13.57
C THR A 64 -0.13 1.36 12.56
N THR A 65 0.71 1.22 11.54
CA THR A 65 1.07 2.32 10.63
C THR A 65 1.03 1.87 9.18
N ILE A 66 0.61 2.78 8.30
CA ILE A 66 0.69 2.62 6.84
C ILE A 66 1.30 3.87 6.20
N LYS A 67 1.91 3.69 5.04
CA LYS A 67 2.62 4.73 4.30
C LYS A 67 2.22 4.79 2.84
N ALA A 68 2.41 5.98 2.26
CA ALA A 68 2.45 6.21 0.82
C ALA A 68 3.80 6.84 0.43
N PHE A 69 4.31 6.50 -0.75
CA PHE A 69 5.60 6.98 -1.26
C PHE A 69 5.57 7.18 -2.77
N ASP A 70 5.98 8.36 -3.21
CA ASP A 70 5.98 8.84 -4.61
C ASP A 70 7.36 8.78 -5.29
N GLY A 71 8.38 8.24 -4.63
CA GLY A 71 9.76 8.20 -5.14
C GLY A 71 10.70 9.11 -4.37
N THR A 72 10.16 10.16 -3.73
CA THR A 72 10.95 11.18 -3.06
C THR A 72 10.45 11.41 -1.63
N THR A 73 9.15 11.49 -1.47
CA THR A 73 8.43 11.92 -0.28
C THR A 73 7.70 10.72 0.31
N THR A 74 7.63 10.65 1.65
CA THR A 74 6.89 9.58 2.35
C THR A 74 5.80 10.22 3.20
N ALA A 75 4.54 9.90 2.89
CA ALA A 75 3.42 10.18 3.78
C ALA A 75 3.28 9.03 4.77
N VAL A 76 3.10 9.35 6.05
CA VAL A 76 2.98 8.35 7.12
C VAL A 76 1.67 8.62 7.87
N SER A 77 0.86 7.58 8.03
CA SER A 77 -0.34 7.67 8.87
C SER A 77 0.04 7.87 10.34
N PRO A 78 -0.85 8.41 11.20
CA PRO A 78 -0.69 8.27 12.64
C PRO A 78 -0.72 6.78 13.03
N ALA A 79 -0.34 6.48 14.27
CA ALA A 79 -0.56 5.16 14.83
C ALA A 79 -2.06 4.90 14.98
N GLY A 80 -2.54 3.86 14.31
CA GLY A 80 -3.92 3.37 14.37
C GLY A 80 -4.07 2.19 15.32
N THR A 81 -5.14 1.42 15.10
CA THR A 81 -5.31 0.11 15.74
C THR A 81 -4.39 -0.92 15.07
N ASN A 82 -3.92 -1.89 15.85
CA ASN A 82 -3.10 -3.02 15.39
C ASN A 82 -3.78 -3.76 14.20
N MET A 83 -3.00 -4.02 13.15
CA MET A 83 -3.40 -4.78 11.97
C MET A 83 -3.09 -6.28 12.05
N ASN A 84 -2.29 -6.72 13.03
CA ASN A 84 -1.93 -8.12 13.19
C ASN A 84 -3.15 -8.99 13.50
N GLY A 85 -3.49 -9.87 12.55
CA GLY A 85 -4.64 -10.77 12.64
C GLY A 85 -6.01 -10.07 12.51
N ALA A 86 -6.05 -8.74 12.35
CA ALA A 86 -7.29 -7.96 12.31
C ALA A 86 -7.23 -6.90 11.20
N PRO A 87 -8.07 -7.00 10.14
CA PRO A 87 -8.02 -6.02 9.06
C PRO A 87 -8.43 -4.63 9.51
N GLN A 88 -7.63 -3.62 9.15
CA GLN A 88 -7.90 -2.21 9.37
C GLN A 88 -8.17 -1.51 8.03
N ALA A 89 -9.00 -0.47 8.06
CA ALA A 89 -9.27 0.35 6.89
C ALA A 89 -8.09 1.29 6.62
N LEU A 90 -7.55 1.22 5.40
CA LEU A 90 -6.41 1.97 4.91
C LEU A 90 -6.83 2.85 3.75
N LYS A 91 -6.23 4.04 3.65
CA LYS A 91 -6.40 4.93 2.50
C LYS A 91 -5.10 5.66 2.20
N SER A 92 -4.85 5.93 0.93
CA SER A 92 -3.93 6.98 0.50
C SER A 92 -4.61 7.84 -0.56
N ASP A 93 -4.32 9.14 -0.55
CA ASP A 93 -4.65 10.07 -1.62
C ASP A 93 -3.39 10.81 -2.10
N TRP A 94 -3.44 11.28 -3.34
CA TRP A 94 -2.37 12.04 -3.98
C TRP A 94 -2.92 13.07 -4.98
N GLY A 95 -2.07 14.03 -5.33
CA GLY A 95 -2.25 14.93 -6.47
C GLY A 95 -1.72 16.34 -6.23
N VAL A 96 -2.13 16.99 -5.14
CA VAL A 96 -1.51 18.25 -4.68
C VAL A 96 -0.58 17.95 -3.52
N ASP A 97 -1.15 17.33 -2.49
CA ASP A 97 -0.43 16.71 -1.40
C ASP A 97 -0.68 15.19 -1.45
N MET A 98 0.18 14.45 -0.78
CA MET A 98 0.04 13.03 -0.54
C MET A 98 -0.20 12.77 0.95
N ALA A 99 -1.18 11.93 1.26
CA ALA A 99 -1.42 11.49 2.63
C ALA A 99 -1.70 9.98 2.70
N ALA A 100 -1.51 9.44 3.90
CA ALA A 100 -1.80 8.07 4.25
C ALA A 100 -2.66 8.03 5.52
N TYR A 101 -3.59 7.09 5.57
CA TYR A 101 -4.63 7.00 6.57
C TYR A 101 -4.77 5.57 7.06
N ILE A 102 -4.94 5.41 8.37
CA ILE A 102 -5.35 4.16 9.00
C ILE A 102 -6.54 4.45 9.91
N ASN A 103 -7.57 3.59 9.88
CA ASN A 103 -8.79 3.78 10.66
C ASN A 103 -9.45 5.17 10.51
N ALA A 104 -9.41 5.73 9.29
CA ALA A 104 -9.85 7.10 8.96
C ALA A 104 -9.03 8.24 9.60
N ALA A 105 -7.99 7.94 10.38
CA ALA A 105 -7.06 8.94 10.90
C ALA A 105 -5.95 9.19 9.87
N GLY A 106 -5.88 10.43 9.38
CA GLY A 106 -4.90 10.87 8.38
C GLY A 106 -3.60 11.39 8.98
N GLY A 107 -2.50 11.10 8.30
CA GLY A 107 -1.21 11.74 8.54
C GLY A 107 -1.23 13.23 8.21
N THR A 108 -0.14 13.92 8.57
CA THR A 108 0.10 15.26 8.00
C THR A 108 0.37 15.11 6.50
N PRO A 109 -0.39 15.80 5.63
CA PRO A 109 -0.12 15.76 4.20
C PRO A 109 1.29 16.24 3.89
N VAL A 110 1.94 15.61 2.92
CA VAL A 110 3.27 15.99 2.42
C VAL A 110 3.19 16.37 0.96
N ALA A 111 4.19 17.07 0.46
CA ALA A 111 4.26 17.40 -0.97
C ALA A 111 4.22 16.13 -1.82
N TYR A 112 3.49 16.20 -2.94
CA TYR A 112 3.47 15.16 -3.97
C TYR A 112 4.29 15.60 -5.17
N ASP A 113 5.22 14.75 -5.63
CA ASP A 113 6.17 15.11 -6.68
C ASP A 113 5.66 14.90 -8.12
N GLY A 114 4.42 14.42 -8.26
CA GLY A 114 3.72 14.34 -9.54
C GLY A 114 3.69 12.95 -10.17
N THR A 115 4.16 11.89 -9.48
CA THR A 115 3.94 10.51 -9.95
C THR A 115 3.73 9.51 -8.81
N MET A 116 2.87 8.51 -9.03
CA MET A 116 2.73 7.35 -8.14
C MET A 116 3.46 6.13 -8.71
N GLY A 117 4.66 6.39 -9.26
CA GLY A 117 5.48 5.41 -9.98
C GLY A 117 4.86 4.96 -11.31
N THR A 118 5.53 4.00 -11.95
CA THR A 118 5.20 3.55 -13.31
C THR A 118 5.05 2.03 -13.40
N GLY A 119 4.54 1.54 -14.53
CA GLY A 119 4.46 0.11 -14.81
C GLY A 119 3.26 -0.60 -14.17
N VAL A 120 3.42 -1.90 -13.92
CA VAL A 120 2.38 -2.82 -13.47
C VAL A 120 1.97 -2.51 -12.03
N ILE A 121 0.68 -2.57 -11.75
CA ILE A 121 0.10 -2.44 -10.42
C ILE A 121 0.14 -3.81 -9.74
N GLY A 122 0.86 -3.94 -8.64
CA GLY A 122 0.81 -5.08 -7.75
C GLY A 122 -0.16 -4.84 -6.60
N VAL A 123 -1.01 -5.83 -6.33
CA VAL A 123 -1.88 -5.93 -5.14
C VAL A 123 -1.32 -7.05 -4.27
N GLY A 124 -1.07 -6.76 -2.99
CA GLY A 124 -0.38 -7.65 -2.07
C GLY A 124 1.11 -7.84 -2.39
N ALA A 125 1.66 -7.05 -3.30
CA ALA A 125 3.07 -7.02 -3.68
C ALA A 125 3.39 -5.72 -4.45
N ARG A 126 4.66 -5.52 -4.77
CA ARG A 126 5.07 -4.56 -5.80
C ARG A 126 4.80 -5.11 -7.20
N GLY A 127 4.74 -4.25 -8.23
CA GLY A 127 4.45 -4.65 -9.60
C GLY A 127 5.43 -5.65 -10.22
N ASP A 128 6.62 -5.81 -9.63
CA ASP A 128 7.60 -6.85 -9.98
C ASP A 128 7.43 -8.15 -9.18
N THR A 129 6.33 -8.29 -8.44
CA THR A 129 5.96 -9.43 -7.57
C THR A 129 6.84 -9.63 -6.33
N THR A 130 7.72 -8.67 -6.02
CA THR A 130 8.52 -8.66 -4.79
C THR A 130 7.83 -7.87 -3.66
N LYS A 131 8.44 -7.84 -2.46
CA LYS A 131 7.98 -7.02 -1.33
C LYS A 131 6.51 -7.28 -0.97
N GLN A 132 6.23 -8.56 -0.74
CA GLN A 132 4.88 -9.10 -0.58
C GLN A 132 4.27 -8.70 0.76
N TRP A 133 2.97 -8.41 0.73
CA TRP A 133 2.19 -8.20 1.93
C TRP A 133 1.96 -9.54 2.65
N ASP A 134 2.58 -9.68 3.82
CA ASP A 134 2.37 -10.84 4.68
C ASP A 134 1.15 -10.63 5.57
N GLY A 135 -0.02 -10.98 5.03
CA GLY A 135 -1.32 -10.75 5.64
C GLY A 135 -2.46 -10.82 4.61
N THR A 136 -3.59 -10.18 4.89
CA THR A 136 -4.73 -10.15 3.97
C THR A 136 -4.94 -8.76 3.39
N VAL A 137 -5.33 -8.69 2.12
CA VAL A 137 -5.80 -7.47 1.45
C VAL A 137 -7.20 -7.75 0.91
N ARG A 138 -8.18 -6.89 1.25
CA ARG A 138 -9.57 -7.05 0.80
C ARG A 138 -10.24 -5.69 0.58
N LYS A 139 -11.34 -5.67 -0.18
CA LYS A 139 -12.09 -4.44 -0.53
C LYS A 139 -11.16 -3.33 -1.08
N LEU A 140 -10.24 -3.71 -1.95
CA LEU A 140 -9.38 -2.74 -2.63
C LEU A 140 -10.23 -1.94 -3.62
N GLU A 141 -10.18 -0.62 -3.48
CA GLU A 141 -10.81 0.34 -4.37
C GLU A 141 -9.77 1.36 -4.80
N LEU A 142 -9.83 1.76 -6.07
CA LEU A 142 -8.85 2.65 -6.69
C LEU A 142 -9.57 3.61 -7.62
N TYR A 143 -9.36 4.89 -7.38
CA TYR A 143 -10.09 5.99 -8.02
C TYR A 143 -9.10 7.00 -8.60
N SER A 144 -9.38 7.47 -9.82
CA SER A 144 -8.61 8.53 -10.46
C SER A 144 -9.01 9.91 -9.94
N THR A 145 -10.27 10.09 -9.54
CA THR A 145 -10.78 11.26 -8.81
C THR A 145 -12.01 10.82 -8.02
N GLU A 146 -11.93 10.73 -6.70
CA GLU A 146 -13.12 10.91 -5.86
C GLU A 146 -13.06 12.34 -5.33
N GLY A 147 -13.81 13.24 -5.97
CA GLY A 147 -14.15 14.51 -5.35
C GLY A 147 -15.09 14.26 -4.17
N GLU A 148 -14.84 14.94 -3.06
CA GLU A 148 -15.90 15.20 -2.06
C GLU A 148 -17.01 16.08 -2.67
#